data_AF-A0A4Y8N3R5-F1
#
_entry.id   AF-A0A4Y8N3R5-F1
#
_cell.length_a   1.000
_cell.length_b   1.000
_cell.length_c   1.000
_cell.angle_alpha   90.00
_cell.angle_beta   90.00
_cell.angle_gamma   90.00
#
_symmetry.space_group_name_H-M   'P 1'
#
loop_
_entity.id
_entity.type
_entity.pdbx_description
1 polymer ?
#
loop_
_entity_poly.entity_id
_entity_poly.type
_entity_poly.pdbx_seq_one_letter_code
_entity_poly.pdbx_strand_id
1 'polypeptide(L)'
;MKRVAWSIAYLCIGAVLSWQSAVWISRLSRRLSWPLFNTRWHDCWDIEHCDVSAFGYAFIVAFVFAPCIVWALAGFKATGRALSRTWTALMLTIGTVCFYLVFYAAVWR
;
A
#
# COMPACT_ATOMS: atom_id res chain seq x y z
N MET A 1 -27.22 4.65 3.84
CA MET A 1 -26.70 4.31 2.49
C MET A 1 -25.53 5.18 2.03
N LYS A 2 -25.59 6.53 2.12
CA LYS A 2 -24.48 7.40 1.65
C LYS A 2 -23.10 7.08 2.26
N ARG A 3 -23.01 6.74 3.56
CA ARG A 3 -21.73 6.37 4.22
C ARG A 3 -21.11 5.07 3.68
N VAL A 4 -21.95 4.10 3.35
CA VAL A 4 -21.52 2.82 2.79
C VAL A 4 -20.96 3.03 1.38
N ALA A 5 -21.65 3.82 0.55
CA ALA A 5 -21.16 4.18 -0.78
C ALA A 5 -19.80 4.91 -0.73
N TRP A 6 -19.62 5.84 0.22
CA TRP A 6 -18.32 6.50 0.42
C TRP A 6 -17.23 5.55 0.92
N SER A 7 -17.55 4.62 1.82
CA SER A 7 -16.59 3.61 2.27
C SER A 7 -16.14 2.69 1.13
N ILE A 8 -17.07 2.25 0.27
CA ILE A 8 -16.77 1.47 -0.93
C ILE A 8 -15.88 2.27 -1.89
N ALA A 9 -16.22 3.53 -2.16
CA ALA A 9 -15.42 4.38 -3.04
C ALA A 9 -13.98 4.57 -2.52
N TYR A 10 -13.82 4.85 -1.21
CA TYR A 10 -12.51 4.97 -0.59
C TYR A 10 -11.74 3.63 -0.60
N LEU A 11 -12.42 2.50 -0.42
CA LEU A 11 -11.80 1.18 -0.50
C LEU A 11 -11.26 0.89 -1.90
N CYS A 12 -12.03 1.17 -2.95
CA CYS A 12 -11.58 1.01 -4.33
C CYS A 12 -10.37 1.91 -4.64
N ILE A 13 -10.43 3.19 -4.23
CA ILE A 13 -9.32 4.13 -4.43
C ILE A 13 -8.07 3.68 -3.66
N GLY A 14 -8.24 3.26 -2.40
CA GLY A 14 -7.14 2.74 -1.57
C GLY A 14 -6.50 1.51 -2.19
N ALA A 15 -7.29 0.56 -2.72
CA ALA A 15 -6.78 -0.63 -3.39
C ALA A 15 -5.95 -0.30 -4.63
N VAL A 16 -6.45 0.60 -5.48
CA VAL A 16 -5.72 1.05 -6.67
C VAL A 16 -4.42 1.78 -6.28
N LEU A 17 -4.47 2.67 -5.29
CA LEU A 17 -3.30 3.42 -4.82
C LEU A 17 -2.26 2.51 -4.18
N SER A 18 -2.66 1.57 -3.34
CA SER A 18 -1.78 0.57 -2.74
C SER A 18 -1.09 -0.27 -3.79
N TRP A 19 -1.87 -0.78 -4.76
CA TRP A 19 -1.33 -1.57 -5.87
C TRP A 19 -0.32 -0.77 -6.70
N GLN A 20 -0.69 0.44 -7.13
CA GLN A 20 0.18 1.31 -7.91
C GLN A 20 1.45 1.69 -7.14
N SER A 21 1.33 2.02 -5.85
CA SER A 21 2.48 2.37 -5.02
C SER A 21 3.44 1.19 -4.87
N ALA A 22 2.93 -0.02 -4.63
CA ALA A 22 3.75 -1.22 -4.55
C ALA A 22 4.49 -1.52 -5.86
N VAL A 23 3.81 -1.41 -7.02
CA VAL A 23 4.41 -1.63 -8.34
C VAL A 23 5.43 -0.54 -8.70
N TRP A 24 5.15 0.72 -8.37
CA TRP A 24 6.06 1.81 -8.68
C TRP A 24 7.31 1.77 -7.81
N ILE A 25 7.15 1.51 -6.52
CA ILE A 25 8.27 1.48 -5.58
C ILE A 25 9.14 0.24 -5.79
N SER A 26 8.57 -0.93 -6.15
CA SER A 26 9.36 -2.10 -6.60
C SER A 26 10.16 -1.81 -7.88
N ARG A 27 9.57 -1.14 -8.86
CA ARG A 27 10.29 -0.73 -10.08
C ARG A 27 11.38 0.28 -9.78
N LEU A 28 11.10 1.23 -8.89
CA LEU A 28 12.06 2.24 -8.46
C LEU A 28 13.22 1.59 -7.71
N SER A 29 12.93 0.66 -6.80
CA SER A 29 13.95 -0.06 -6.05
C SER A 29 14.83 -0.92 -6.96
N ARG A 30 14.25 -1.59 -7.96
CA ARG A 30 15.00 -2.29 -9.02
C ARG A 30 15.88 -1.38 -9.88
N ARG A 31 15.48 -0.12 -10.11
CA ARG A 31 16.29 0.84 -10.89
C ARG A 31 17.39 1.50 -10.05
N LEU A 32 17.11 1.75 -8.77
CA LEU A 32 18.05 2.37 -7.83
C LEU A 32 18.86 1.34 -7.03
N SER A 33 18.73 0.05 -7.34
CA SER A 33 19.32 -1.06 -6.59
C SER A 33 20.84 -0.93 -6.51
N TRP A 34 21.35 -0.44 -5.39
CA TRP A 34 22.73 -0.61 -4.99
C TRP A 34 22.93 -2.08 -4.52
N PRO A 35 23.97 -2.79 -4.98
CA PRO A 35 24.16 -4.22 -4.75
C PRO A 35 24.74 -4.50 -3.36
N LEU A 36 24.13 -3.94 -2.30
CA LEU A 36 24.70 -3.99 -0.96
C LEU A 36 24.21 -5.16 -0.11
N PHE A 37 22.98 -5.69 -0.33
CA PHE A 37 22.51 -6.88 0.38
C PHE A 37 21.69 -7.82 -0.51
N ASN A 38 22.22 -9.02 -0.70
CA ASN A 38 21.60 -10.09 -1.48
C ASN A 38 20.66 -10.89 -0.57
N THR A 39 19.49 -10.35 -0.22
CA THR A 39 18.47 -11.08 0.55
C THR A 39 17.56 -11.87 -0.40
N ARG A 40 17.28 -13.15 -0.10
CA ARG A 40 16.36 -14.01 -0.89
C ARG A 40 14.94 -13.44 -1.07
N TRP A 41 14.60 -12.38 -0.36
CA TRP A 41 13.29 -11.74 -0.44
C TRP A 41 13.20 -10.69 -1.55
N HIS A 42 14.32 -10.15 -2.06
CA HIS A 42 14.32 -9.11 -3.10
C HIS A 42 13.50 -9.49 -4.33
N ASP A 43 13.59 -10.75 -4.76
CA ASP A 43 12.98 -11.22 -6.00
C ASP A 43 11.53 -11.71 -5.81
N CYS A 44 11.08 -11.92 -4.57
CA CYS A 44 9.81 -12.57 -4.26
C CYS A 44 8.63 -11.62 -4.03
N TRP A 45 8.89 -10.32 -4.00
CA TRP A 45 7.86 -9.29 -3.89
C TRP A 45 7.30 -8.85 -5.25
N ASP A 46 7.98 -9.21 -6.34
CA ASP A 46 7.73 -8.72 -7.69
C ASP A 46 6.78 -9.63 -8.50
N ILE A 47 5.63 -10.03 -7.96
CA ILE A 47 4.57 -10.78 -8.70
C ILE A 47 5.03 -12.16 -9.26
N GLU A 48 6.31 -12.50 -9.18
CA GLU A 48 6.87 -13.80 -9.54
C GLU A 48 6.62 -14.80 -8.42
N HIS A 49 6.27 -16.03 -8.80
CA HIS A 49 5.95 -17.12 -7.88
C HIS A 49 7.23 -17.62 -7.21
N CYS A 50 7.65 -16.94 -6.14
CA CYS A 50 8.60 -17.51 -5.21
C CYS A 50 7.91 -18.47 -4.26
N ASP A 51 8.60 -19.56 -3.92
CA ASP A 51 8.19 -20.50 -2.89
C ASP A 51 8.45 -19.88 -1.50
N VAL A 52 7.56 -19.00 -1.06
CA VAL A 52 7.55 -18.39 0.27
C VAL A 52 6.62 -19.16 1.20
N SER A 53 6.99 -19.25 2.48
CA SER A 53 6.12 -19.85 3.49
C SER A 53 4.73 -19.20 3.51
N ALA A 54 3.69 -19.94 3.93
CA ALA A 54 2.33 -19.41 4.04
C ALA A 54 2.24 -18.12 4.87
N PHE A 55 3.11 -17.97 5.87
CA PHE A 55 3.24 -16.74 6.66
C PHE A 55 3.78 -15.56 5.83
N GLY A 56 4.75 -15.81 4.94
CA GLY A 56 5.25 -14.81 3.99
C GLY A 56 4.16 -14.33 3.04
N TYR A 57 3.37 -15.25 2.47
CA TYR A 57 2.23 -14.88 1.63
C TYR A 57 1.17 -14.06 2.40
N ALA A 58 0.82 -14.48 3.61
CA ALA A 58 -0.11 -13.72 4.44
C ALA A 58 0.41 -12.30 4.73
N PHE A 59 1.71 -12.16 4.94
CA PHE A 59 2.36 -10.86 5.14
C PHE A 59 2.31 -9.99 3.87
N ILE A 60 2.58 -10.56 2.69
CA ILE A 60 2.47 -9.85 1.40
C ILE A 60 1.03 -9.38 1.16
N VAL A 61 0.06 -10.26 1.38
CA VAL A 61 -1.38 -9.93 1.24
C VAL A 61 -1.75 -8.84 2.24
N ALA A 62 -1.37 -8.96 3.51
CA ALA A 62 -1.62 -7.93 4.50
C ALA A 62 -0.94 -6.60 4.12
N PHE A 63 0.28 -6.62 3.60
CA PHE A 63 1.00 -5.43 3.20
C PHE A 63 0.33 -4.69 2.02
N VAL A 64 -0.22 -5.42 1.05
CA VAL A 64 -0.95 -4.84 -0.09
C VAL A 64 -2.33 -4.34 0.33
N PHE A 65 -3.06 -5.11 1.14
CA PHE A 65 -4.48 -4.86 1.40
C PHE A 65 -4.79 -4.16 2.74
N ALA A 66 -3.89 -4.16 3.73
CA ALA A 66 -4.12 -3.47 5.00
C ALA A 66 -4.37 -1.96 4.83
N PRO A 67 -3.67 -1.23 3.94
CA PRO A 67 -4.00 0.17 3.71
C PRO A 67 -5.44 0.33 3.19
N CYS A 68 -5.96 -0.60 2.39
CA CYS A 68 -7.35 -0.56 1.90
C CYS A 68 -8.37 -0.51 3.06
N ILE A 69 -8.10 -1.22 4.15
CA ILE A 69 -8.94 -1.22 5.35
C ILE A 69 -8.92 0.17 6.01
N VAL A 70 -7.73 0.78 6.12
CA VAL A 70 -7.57 2.14 6.66
C VAL A 70 -8.32 3.16 5.81
N TRP A 71 -8.22 3.05 4.48
CA TRP A 71 -8.97 3.87 3.54
C TRP A 71 -10.49 3.69 3.70
N ALA A 72 -10.98 2.45 3.80
CA ALA A 72 -12.39 2.14 3.99
C ALA A 72 -12.96 2.70 5.30
N LEU A 73 -12.19 2.60 6.40
CA LEU A 73 -12.52 3.16 7.71
C LEU A 73 -12.57 4.69 7.67
N ALA A 74 -11.62 5.32 6.98
CA ALA A 74 -11.62 6.76 6.79
C ALA A 74 -12.82 7.23 5.96
N GLY A 75 -13.16 6.52 4.88
CA GLY A 75 -14.36 6.79 4.06
C GLY A 75 -15.67 6.63 4.84
N PHE A 76 -15.72 5.68 5.80
CA PHE A 76 -16.87 5.52 6.69
C PHE A 76 -16.99 6.67 7.72
N LYS A 77 -15.87 7.15 8.24
CA LYS A 77 -15.79 8.27 9.19
C LYS A 77 -15.88 9.65 8.53
N ALA A 78 -15.69 9.74 7.23
CA ALA A 78 -15.73 10.98 6.44
C ALA A 78 -17.17 11.51 6.28
N THR A 79 -17.76 12.00 7.37
CA THR A 79 -19.11 12.61 7.38
C THR A 79 -19.10 14.14 7.37
N GLY A 80 -17.92 14.77 7.33
CA GLY A 80 -17.73 16.24 7.35
C GLY A 80 -17.80 16.94 5.98
N ARG A 81 -17.58 18.28 5.98
CA ARG A 81 -17.54 19.15 4.78
C ARG A 81 -16.54 18.64 3.74
N ALA A 82 -16.78 18.93 2.46
CA ALA A 82 -15.96 18.45 1.34
C ALA A 82 -14.44 18.73 1.51
N LEU A 83 -14.08 19.89 2.06
CA LEU A 83 -12.70 20.29 2.35
C LEU A 83 -12.00 19.37 3.37
N SER A 84 -12.72 18.82 4.35
CA SER A 84 -12.14 17.87 5.30
C SER A 84 -11.88 16.51 4.65
N ARG A 85 -12.68 16.13 3.64
CA ARG A 85 -12.55 14.84 2.95
C ARG A 85 -11.38 14.80 2.00
N THR A 86 -11.16 15.88 1.24
CA THR A 86 -9.99 16.03 0.37
C THR A 86 -8.70 16.05 1.19
N TRP A 87 -8.69 16.73 2.34
CA TRP A 87 -7.55 16.71 3.25
C TRP A 87 -7.27 15.32 3.81
N THR A 88 -8.31 14.60 4.27
CA THR A 88 -8.16 13.21 4.72
C THR A 88 -7.65 12.29 3.61
N ALA A 89 -8.19 12.42 2.39
CA ALA A 89 -7.72 11.62 1.25
C ALA A 89 -6.26 11.94 0.91
N LEU A 90 -5.86 13.21 0.93
CA LEU A 90 -4.47 13.61 0.68
C LEU A 90 -3.52 13.02 1.73
N MET A 91 -3.88 13.10 3.01
CA MET A 91 -3.07 12.54 4.10
C MET A 91 -2.99 11.01 4.03
N LEU A 92 -4.07 10.34 3.63
CA LEU A 92 -4.05 8.89 3.39
C LEU A 92 -3.13 8.53 2.23
N THR A 93 -3.17 9.29 1.13
CA THR A 93 -2.27 9.07 -0.02
C THR A 93 -0.82 9.24 0.39
N ILE A 94 -0.47 10.34 1.06
CA ILE A 94 0.90 10.59 1.53
C ILE A 94 1.32 9.48 2.50
N GLY A 95 0.48 9.13 3.47
CA GLY A 95 0.76 8.06 4.43
C GLY A 95 0.96 6.70 3.77
N THR A 96 0.15 6.38 2.76
CA THR A 96 0.27 5.12 1.99
C THR A 96 1.58 5.08 1.23
N VAL A 97 1.93 6.16 0.52
CA VAL A 97 3.21 6.25 -0.21
C VAL A 97 4.40 6.18 0.74
N CYS A 98 4.38 6.93 1.84
CA CYS A 98 5.44 6.89 2.85
C CYS A 98 5.59 5.51 3.49
N PHE A 99 4.47 4.82 3.78
CA PHE A 99 4.49 3.46 4.31
C PHE A 99 5.22 2.50 3.38
N TYR A 100 4.88 2.51 2.08
CA TYR A 100 5.58 1.68 1.10
C TYR A 100 7.04 2.10 0.94
N LEU A 101 7.36 3.40 0.94
CA LEU A 101 8.74 3.89 0.84
C LEU A 101 9.61 3.44 2.02
N VAL A 102 9.13 3.63 3.25
CA VAL A 102 9.87 3.22 4.46
C VAL A 102 10.03 1.70 4.50
N PHE A 103 8.97 0.96 4.16
CA PHE A 103 9.03 -0.49 4.15
C PHE A 103 10.02 -1.00 3.12
N TYR A 104 9.95 -0.50 1.88
CA TYR A 104 10.95 -0.84 0.87
C TYR A 104 12.34 -0.43 1.33
N ALA A 105 12.55 0.78 1.86
CA ALA A 105 13.87 1.20 2.38
C ALA A 105 14.38 0.33 3.55
N ALA A 106 13.50 -0.30 4.33
CA ALA A 106 13.85 -1.18 5.44
C ALA A 106 14.10 -2.64 5.01
N VAL A 107 13.38 -3.13 3.99
CA VAL A 107 13.54 -4.49 3.45
C VAL A 107 14.62 -4.56 2.36
N TRP A 108 14.86 -3.45 1.65
CA TRP A 108 15.94 -3.29 0.67
C TRP A 108 17.26 -2.77 1.27
N ARG A 109 17.30 -2.48 2.58
CA ARG A 109 18.55 -2.26 3.33
C ARG A 109 19.06 -3.57 3.88
#